data_AF-A0AAN4PGW3-F1
#
_entry.id   AF-A0AAN4PGW3-F1
#
_cell.length_a   1.000
_cell.length_b   1.000
_cell.length_c   1.000
_cell.angle_alpha   90.00
_cell.angle_beta   90.00
_cell.angle_gamma   90.00
#
_symmetry.space_group_name_H-M   'P 1'
#
loop_
_entity.id
_entity.type
_entity.pdbx_description
1 polymer ?
#
loop_
_entity_poly.entity_id
_entity_poly.type
_entity_poly.pdbx_seq_one_letter_code
_entity_poly.pdbx_strand_id
1 'polypeptide(L)'
;MKAFTTLTVLTLTTCVAGHGYLYIPSSRTRLGNEAGVDSCPECTILEPVSSWPNLDSAPVSRSGPCGYNARDSIDYNQPTSNWGTKPVATYTAGQEVEVQWCVDHNGDHGGMFSYRICQDQSIVDKLLDSSYLPTQAEKQAAEDCFEAGLLPCTDVNGQECGYSPDCAQGQACWRNDWFTCNGFQAAERPKCQGVDNAPLNSCYTSIAGGYTVTKKVKIPDYVSNHTLLSFKWNSFQTGQIYLSCADISIS
;
A
#
# COMPACT_ATOMS: atom_id res chain seq x y z
N MET A 1 -59.36 -9.23 -0.98
CA MET A 1 -58.15 -9.13 -1.81
C MET A 1 -57.69 -7.68 -1.84
N LYS A 2 -56.60 -7.34 -1.14
CA LYS A 2 -55.90 -6.06 -1.32
C LYS A 2 -54.42 -6.37 -1.33
N ALA A 3 -53.82 -6.23 -2.51
CA ALA A 3 -52.40 -6.41 -2.75
C ALA A 3 -51.64 -5.27 -2.07
N PHE A 4 -50.71 -5.63 -1.19
CA PHE A 4 -49.67 -4.72 -0.75
C PHE A 4 -48.44 -4.97 -1.61
N THR A 5 -48.12 -3.97 -2.42
CA THR A 5 -46.97 -3.94 -3.33
C THR A 5 -45.70 -3.83 -2.49
N THR A 6 -44.86 -4.87 -2.51
CA THR A 6 -43.53 -4.85 -1.89
C THR A 6 -42.61 -3.98 -2.75
N LEU A 7 -42.19 -2.82 -2.22
CA LEU A 7 -41.21 -1.96 -2.86
C LEU A 7 -39.80 -2.45 -2.48
N THR A 8 -39.16 -3.20 -3.36
CA THR A 8 -37.77 -3.64 -3.18
C THR A 8 -36.84 -2.47 -3.47
N VAL A 9 -36.26 -1.87 -2.44
CA VAL A 9 -35.19 -0.86 -2.58
C VAL A 9 -33.92 -1.61 -2.98
N LEU A 10 -33.52 -1.54 -4.25
CA LEU A 10 -32.16 -1.89 -4.67
C LEU A 10 -31.22 -0.77 -4.20
N THR A 11 -30.52 -0.98 -3.09
CA THR A 11 -29.33 -0.19 -2.78
C THR A 11 -28.20 -0.67 -3.71
N LEU A 12 -27.98 0.02 -4.82
CA LEU A 12 -26.68 -0.01 -5.50
C LEU A 12 -25.69 0.70 -4.55
N THR A 13 -24.99 -0.07 -3.71
CA THR A 13 -23.74 0.39 -3.12
C THR A 13 -22.78 0.62 -4.28
N THR A 14 -22.65 1.87 -4.71
CA THR A 14 -21.53 2.31 -5.52
C THR A 14 -20.28 2.10 -4.68
N CYS A 15 -19.62 0.95 -4.83
CA CYS A 15 -18.30 0.72 -4.30
C CYS A 15 -17.38 1.71 -5.02
N VAL A 16 -17.22 2.91 -4.47
CA VAL A 16 -16.08 3.75 -4.82
C VAL A 16 -14.90 3.05 -4.16
N ALA A 17 -14.33 2.07 -4.86
CA ALA A 17 -13.09 1.48 -4.44
C ALA A 17 -12.06 2.61 -4.39
N GLY A 18 -11.24 2.62 -3.35
CA GLY A 18 -10.10 3.53 -3.29
C GLY A 18 -9.05 2.99 -4.22
N HIS A 19 -8.07 3.82 -4.53
CA HIS A 19 -7.18 3.47 -5.60
C HIS A 19 -5.83 4.13 -5.36
N GLY A 20 -4.80 3.32 -5.13
CA GLY A 20 -3.43 3.79 -4.99
C GLY A 20 -2.41 2.66 -4.91
N TYR A 21 -1.15 3.00 -5.18
CA TYR A 21 -0.04 2.03 -5.22
C TYR A 21 1.31 2.73 -5.01
N LEU A 22 2.34 1.96 -4.63
CA LEU A 22 3.70 2.48 -4.43
C LEU A 22 4.33 2.97 -5.75
N TYR A 23 4.93 4.16 -5.72
CA TYR A 23 5.46 4.84 -6.91
C TYR A 23 6.98 5.06 -6.87
N ILE A 24 7.55 5.43 -5.71
CA ILE A 24 9.00 5.57 -5.47
C ILE A 24 9.38 4.80 -4.19
N PRO A 25 10.37 3.88 -4.25
CA PRO A 25 10.99 3.34 -5.48
C PRO A 25 9.96 2.64 -6.38
N SER A 26 10.28 2.46 -7.67
CA SER A 26 9.34 1.86 -8.63
C SER A 26 8.90 0.48 -8.18
N SER A 27 7.62 0.36 -7.83
CA SER A 27 7.04 -0.91 -7.37
C SER A 27 6.82 -1.89 -8.52
N ARG A 28 6.64 -3.17 -8.19
CA ARG A 28 6.21 -4.19 -9.16
C ARG A 28 4.90 -3.80 -9.85
N THR A 29 3.96 -3.18 -9.11
CA THR A 29 2.71 -2.63 -9.66
C THR A 29 2.96 -1.53 -10.69
N ARG A 30 3.86 -0.59 -10.37
CA ARG A 30 4.28 0.46 -11.32
C ARG A 30 4.92 -0.14 -12.57
N LEU A 31 5.87 -1.06 -12.40
CA LEU A 31 6.55 -1.75 -13.51
C LEU A 31 5.58 -2.56 -14.37
N GLY A 32 4.56 -3.20 -13.76
CA GLY A 32 3.50 -3.91 -14.47
C GLY A 32 2.69 -2.98 -15.38
N ASN A 33 2.36 -1.78 -14.91
CA ASN A 33 1.71 -0.77 -15.72
C ASN A 33 2.63 -0.19 -16.82
N GLU A 34 3.87 0.17 -16.48
CA GLU A 34 4.86 0.68 -17.45
C GLU A 34 5.19 -0.36 -18.55
N ALA A 35 5.09 -1.65 -18.25
CA ALA A 35 5.22 -2.75 -19.21
C ALA A 35 3.93 -3.02 -20.02
N GLY A 36 2.84 -2.30 -19.75
CA GLY A 36 1.56 -2.44 -20.45
C GLY A 36 0.77 -3.71 -20.11
N VAL A 37 1.06 -4.36 -18.98
CA VAL A 37 0.31 -5.56 -18.54
C VAL A 37 -0.74 -5.27 -17.48
N ASP A 38 -0.56 -4.21 -16.70
CA ASP A 38 -1.55 -3.74 -15.71
C ASP A 38 -2.28 -2.50 -16.22
N SER A 39 -3.56 -2.66 -16.53
CA SER A 39 -4.41 -1.60 -17.07
C SER A 39 -4.92 -0.62 -16.01
N CYS A 40 -4.82 -0.98 -14.72
CA CYS A 40 -5.26 -0.17 -13.59
C CYS A 40 -4.38 -0.48 -12.37
N PRO A 41 -3.14 0.06 -12.30
CA PRO A 41 -2.22 -0.25 -11.20
C PRO A 41 -2.82 0.05 -9.82
N GLU A 42 -3.58 1.14 -9.74
CA GLU A 42 -4.27 1.57 -8.53
C GLU A 42 -5.41 0.64 -8.08
N CYS A 43 -5.83 -0.32 -8.92
CA CYS A 43 -6.85 -1.33 -8.60
C CYS A 43 -6.30 -2.55 -7.82
N THR A 44 -5.04 -2.52 -7.38
CA THR A 44 -4.42 -3.60 -6.59
C THR A 44 -4.94 -3.58 -5.14
N ILE A 45 -6.06 -4.25 -4.92
CA ILE A 45 -6.90 -4.14 -3.72
C ILE A 45 -6.99 -5.45 -2.91
N LEU A 46 -6.97 -5.35 -1.58
CA LEU A 46 -7.42 -6.38 -0.65
C LEU A 46 -8.77 -5.96 -0.05
N GLU A 47 -9.84 -6.67 -0.42
CA GLU A 47 -11.20 -6.42 0.09
C GLU A 47 -12.11 -7.67 -0.05
N PRO A 48 -13.21 -7.77 0.71
CA PRO A 48 -13.56 -6.94 1.88
C PRO A 48 -12.75 -7.33 3.12
N VAL A 49 -12.23 -6.36 3.87
CA VAL A 49 -11.47 -6.59 5.11
C VAL A 49 -11.77 -5.54 6.19
N SER A 50 -11.41 -5.83 7.43
CA SER A 50 -11.39 -4.82 8.50
C SER A 50 -10.06 -4.08 8.47
N SER A 51 -9.99 -2.97 7.74
CA SER A 51 -8.79 -2.11 7.61
C SER A 51 -8.59 -1.16 8.79
N TRP A 52 -9.65 -0.88 9.56
CA TRP A 52 -9.67 0.11 10.64
C TRP A 52 -10.53 -0.37 11.82
N PRO A 53 -10.23 0.00 13.08
CA PRO A 53 -9.07 0.76 13.54
C PRO A 53 -7.81 -0.10 13.74
N ASN A 54 -7.92 -1.43 13.70
CA ASN A 54 -6.76 -2.31 13.87
C ASN A 54 -6.11 -2.59 12.50
N LEU A 55 -5.00 -1.90 12.26
CA LEU A 55 -4.35 -1.82 10.94
C LEU A 55 -3.75 -3.16 10.47
N ASP A 56 -3.49 -4.08 11.41
CA ASP A 56 -2.69 -5.29 11.16
C ASP A 56 -3.50 -6.58 11.42
N SER A 57 -4.79 -6.46 11.72
CA SER A 57 -5.64 -7.60 12.07
C SER A 57 -6.18 -8.39 10.88
N ALA A 58 -6.28 -7.77 9.70
CA ALA A 58 -6.81 -8.40 8.51
C ALA A 58 -5.76 -9.31 7.85
N PRO A 59 -6.06 -10.60 7.61
CA PRO A 59 -5.17 -11.46 6.83
C PRO A 59 -5.02 -10.95 5.39
N VAL A 60 -3.81 -11.04 4.84
CA VAL A 60 -3.54 -10.55 3.48
C VAL A 60 -3.95 -11.52 2.36
N SER A 61 -4.24 -12.78 2.71
CA SER A 61 -4.73 -13.82 1.80
C SER A 61 -3.98 -13.85 0.46
N ARG A 62 -4.69 -13.78 -0.67
CA ARG A 62 -4.11 -13.80 -2.02
C ARG A 62 -3.29 -12.54 -2.32
N SER A 63 -3.65 -11.39 -1.76
CA SER A 63 -2.94 -10.14 -2.03
C SER A 63 -1.49 -10.21 -1.59
N GLY A 64 -1.21 -10.78 -0.41
CA GLY A 64 0.15 -10.84 0.12
C GLY A 64 0.82 -9.46 0.26
N PRO A 65 2.11 -9.40 0.59
CA PRO A 65 2.81 -8.14 0.78
C PRO A 65 3.05 -7.34 -0.50
N CYS A 66 2.92 -7.95 -1.69
CA CYS A 66 3.14 -7.29 -2.97
C CYS A 66 1.86 -6.90 -3.72
N GLY A 67 0.70 -7.37 -3.26
CA GLY A 67 -0.59 -7.11 -3.89
C GLY A 67 -1.00 -8.13 -4.96
N TYR A 68 -2.30 -8.26 -5.15
CA TYR A 68 -2.93 -8.99 -6.24
C TYR A 68 -3.89 -8.05 -6.96
N ASN A 69 -3.69 -7.86 -8.26
CA ASN A 69 -4.57 -7.03 -9.07
C ASN A 69 -5.60 -7.91 -9.79
N ALA A 70 -6.86 -7.84 -9.34
CA ALA A 70 -7.94 -8.62 -9.90
C ALA A 70 -8.34 -8.17 -11.32
N ARG A 71 -8.04 -6.93 -11.72
CA ARG A 71 -8.43 -6.38 -13.02
C ARG A 71 -7.87 -7.20 -14.17
N ASP A 72 -6.57 -7.47 -14.11
CA ASP A 72 -5.82 -8.22 -15.13
C ASP A 72 -5.30 -9.56 -14.59
N SER A 73 -5.77 -9.97 -13.40
CA SER A 73 -5.40 -11.22 -12.72
C SER A 73 -3.89 -11.37 -12.46
N ILE A 74 -3.24 -10.28 -12.02
CA ILE A 74 -1.80 -10.23 -11.79
C ILE A 74 -1.47 -10.47 -10.32
N ASP A 75 -0.56 -11.41 -10.05
CA ASP A 75 -0.03 -11.67 -8.71
C ASP A 75 1.40 -11.12 -8.60
N TYR A 76 1.55 -9.95 -7.97
CA TYR A 76 2.85 -9.27 -7.87
C TYR A 76 3.81 -9.93 -6.87
N ASN A 77 3.34 -10.93 -6.12
CA ASN A 77 4.18 -11.68 -5.19
C ASN A 77 5.15 -12.62 -5.92
N GLN A 78 4.94 -12.88 -7.21
CA GLN A 78 5.86 -13.67 -8.05
C GLN A 78 6.52 -12.77 -9.11
N PRO A 79 7.85 -12.84 -9.29
CA PRO A 79 8.53 -12.16 -10.39
C PRO A 79 8.10 -12.67 -11.76
N THR A 80 8.24 -11.81 -12.77
CA THR A 80 8.03 -12.16 -14.19
C THR A 80 9.19 -11.60 -15.02
N SER A 81 9.08 -11.64 -16.35
CA SER A 81 10.03 -10.90 -17.21
C SER A 81 9.97 -9.37 -17.01
N ASN A 82 8.88 -8.84 -16.44
CA ASN A 82 8.60 -7.41 -16.38
C ASN A 82 8.93 -6.78 -15.01
N TRP A 83 8.98 -7.55 -13.93
CA TRP A 83 9.29 -7.09 -12.57
C TRP A 83 9.92 -8.19 -11.72
N GLY A 84 10.50 -7.82 -10.58
CA GLY A 84 10.97 -8.79 -9.58
C GLY A 84 12.31 -9.46 -9.88
N THR A 85 12.93 -9.21 -11.04
CA THR A 85 14.17 -9.88 -11.45
C THR A 85 15.45 -9.22 -10.98
N LYS A 86 15.37 -7.95 -10.56
CA LYS A 86 16.49 -7.18 -10.03
C LYS A 86 16.00 -6.01 -9.17
N PRO A 87 16.83 -5.51 -8.25
CA PRO A 87 16.58 -4.25 -7.57
C PRO A 87 16.37 -3.08 -8.53
N VAL A 88 15.41 -2.21 -8.22
CA VAL A 88 15.18 -0.93 -8.92
C VAL A 88 15.87 0.24 -8.25
N ALA A 89 16.29 0.07 -7.00
CA ALA A 89 17.02 1.06 -6.22
C ALA A 89 18.03 0.37 -5.30
N THR A 90 19.13 1.05 -5.02
CA THR A 90 20.16 0.62 -4.08
C THR A 90 20.32 1.68 -3.01
N TYR A 91 20.27 1.25 -1.76
CA TYR A 91 20.44 2.08 -0.58
C TYR A 91 21.60 1.60 0.28
N THR A 92 22.00 2.44 1.22
CA THR A 92 22.94 2.07 2.29
C THR A 92 22.17 1.81 3.58
N ALA A 93 22.70 0.93 4.42
CA ALA A 93 22.17 0.69 5.75
C ALA A 93 22.06 2.00 6.56
N GLY A 94 20.92 2.23 7.22
CA GLY A 94 20.67 3.44 8.00
C GLY A 94 20.33 4.70 7.20
N GLN A 95 20.29 4.63 5.86
CA GLN A 95 20.01 5.78 4.99
C GLN A 95 18.56 6.28 5.15
N GLU A 96 18.38 7.59 5.31
CA GLU A 96 17.07 8.21 5.15
C GLU A 96 16.78 8.42 3.66
N VAL A 97 15.68 7.84 3.16
CA VAL A 97 15.30 7.84 1.73
C VAL A 97 13.89 8.37 1.52
N GLU A 98 13.65 8.94 0.36
CA GLU A 98 12.30 9.31 -0.08
C GLU A 98 11.52 8.06 -0.51
N VAL A 99 10.26 7.99 -0.07
CA VAL A 99 9.26 7.02 -0.53
C VAL A 99 8.01 7.77 -0.92
N GLN A 100 7.39 7.33 -2.01
CA GLN A 100 6.22 7.98 -2.58
C GLN A 100 5.22 6.93 -3.04
N TRP A 101 3.95 7.16 -2.76
CA TRP A 101 2.85 6.40 -3.37
C TRP A 101 1.93 7.35 -4.15
N CYS A 102 1.14 6.77 -5.05
CA CYS A 102 0.23 7.50 -5.92
C CYS A 102 -1.20 7.22 -5.50
N VAL A 103 -2.01 8.25 -5.26
CA VAL A 103 -3.44 8.14 -4.95
C VAL A 103 -4.26 8.67 -6.13
N ASP A 104 -5.25 7.91 -6.58
CA ASP A 104 -6.16 8.35 -7.64
C ASP A 104 -7.11 9.43 -7.12
N HIS A 105 -7.40 10.43 -7.96
CA HIS A 105 -8.31 11.53 -7.61
C HIS A 105 -9.70 11.05 -7.13
N ASN A 106 -10.26 9.99 -7.73
CA ASN A 106 -11.57 9.47 -7.35
C ASN A 106 -11.49 8.42 -6.23
N GLY A 107 -10.29 8.03 -5.80
CA GLY A 107 -10.03 6.95 -4.86
C GLY A 107 -9.33 7.38 -3.57
N ASP A 108 -9.35 8.67 -3.21
CA ASP A 108 -8.71 9.16 -1.99
C ASP A 108 -9.57 8.93 -0.74
N HIS A 109 -9.18 7.92 0.05
CA HIS A 109 -9.94 7.41 1.19
C HIS A 109 -9.45 7.88 2.56
N GLY A 110 -8.41 8.71 2.62
CA GLY A 110 -7.75 9.03 3.88
C GLY A 110 -7.15 7.78 4.55
N GLY A 111 -7.09 7.77 5.88
CA GLY A 111 -6.55 6.65 6.65
C GLY A 111 -5.05 6.73 6.87
N MET A 112 -4.40 5.56 6.98
CA MET A 112 -2.99 5.45 7.41
C MET A 112 -2.21 4.48 6.52
N PHE A 113 -0.93 4.75 6.32
CA PHE A 113 -0.06 3.95 5.47
C PHE A 113 1.32 3.77 6.08
N SER A 114 2.04 2.74 5.63
CA SER A 114 3.38 2.40 6.11
C SER A 114 4.24 1.76 5.02
N TYR A 115 5.54 1.68 5.32
CA TYR A 115 6.53 0.99 4.50
C TYR A 115 7.33 0.05 5.40
N ARG A 116 7.74 -1.08 4.84
CA ARG A 116 8.18 -2.24 5.61
C ARG A 116 9.25 -3.02 4.86
N ILE A 117 10.23 -3.55 5.57
CA ILE A 117 11.26 -4.44 5.02
C ILE A 117 11.38 -5.67 5.91
N CYS A 118 10.99 -6.84 5.38
CA CYS A 118 11.25 -8.12 6.03
C CYS A 118 12.76 -8.40 6.03
N GLN A 119 13.34 -8.64 7.22
CA GLN A 119 14.77 -8.88 7.40
C GLN A 119 15.12 -10.39 7.48
N ASP A 120 14.16 -11.26 7.19
CA ASP A 120 14.39 -12.69 6.97
C ASP A 120 14.46 -12.97 5.46
N GLN A 121 15.67 -13.10 4.94
CA GLN A 121 15.90 -13.33 3.51
C GLN A 121 15.25 -14.64 3.03
N SER A 122 15.17 -15.68 3.86
CA SER A 122 14.60 -16.97 3.43
C SER A 122 13.09 -16.89 3.16
N ILE A 123 12.39 -15.98 3.86
CA ILE A 123 11.00 -15.65 3.60
C ILE A 123 10.89 -14.81 2.32
N VAL A 124 11.76 -13.82 2.17
CA VAL A 124 11.78 -12.92 1.00
C VAL A 124 12.14 -13.67 -0.29
N ASP A 125 13.06 -14.64 -0.25
CA ASP A 125 13.52 -15.40 -1.42
C ASP A 125 12.37 -16.10 -2.14
N LYS A 126 11.33 -16.54 -1.42
CA LYS A 126 10.12 -17.12 -2.02
C LYS A 126 9.34 -16.13 -2.87
N LEU A 127 9.43 -14.83 -2.58
CA LEU A 127 8.83 -13.73 -3.34
C LEU A 127 9.75 -13.23 -4.48
N LEU A 128 10.97 -13.77 -4.57
CA LEU A 128 11.98 -13.45 -5.59
C LEU A 128 12.21 -14.58 -6.61
N ASP A 129 11.57 -15.73 -6.43
CA ASP A 129 11.68 -16.86 -7.35
C ASP A 129 10.60 -16.78 -8.45
N SER A 130 11.02 -16.47 -9.69
CA SER A 130 10.13 -16.44 -10.86
C SER A 130 9.45 -17.79 -11.17
N SER A 131 10.00 -18.91 -10.70
CA SER A 131 9.47 -20.25 -10.92
C SER A 131 8.53 -20.72 -9.81
N TYR A 132 8.34 -19.92 -8.76
CA TYR A 132 7.55 -20.28 -7.59
C TYR A 132 6.50 -19.20 -7.26
N LEU A 133 5.25 -19.61 -7.11
CA LEU A 133 4.18 -18.73 -6.63
C LEU A 133 3.94 -19.01 -5.13
N PRO A 134 4.21 -18.06 -4.23
CA PRO A 134 3.98 -18.25 -2.80
C PRO A 134 2.54 -18.60 -2.48
N THR A 135 2.36 -19.57 -1.58
CA THR A 135 1.04 -19.93 -1.05
C THR A 135 0.49 -18.81 -0.17
N GLN A 136 -0.83 -18.83 0.11
CA GLN A 136 -1.43 -17.83 1.02
C GLN A 136 -0.82 -17.87 2.43
N ALA A 137 -0.42 -19.05 2.91
CA ALA A 137 0.24 -19.18 4.21
C ALA A 137 1.63 -18.54 4.21
N GLU A 138 2.39 -18.70 3.12
CA GLU A 138 3.70 -18.04 2.98
C GLU A 138 3.57 -16.53 2.77
N LYS A 139 2.52 -16.08 2.07
CA LYS A 139 2.19 -14.66 1.96
C LYS A 139 1.85 -14.05 3.33
N GLN A 140 1.10 -14.77 4.17
CA GLN A 140 0.83 -14.31 5.53
C GLN A 140 2.08 -14.32 6.41
N ALA A 141 2.90 -15.38 6.34
CA ALA A 141 4.16 -15.42 7.07
C ALA A 141 5.12 -14.30 6.63
N ALA A 142 5.13 -13.97 5.33
CA ALA A 142 5.87 -12.82 4.82
C ALA A 142 5.30 -11.50 5.33
N GLU A 143 3.99 -11.32 5.30
CA GLU A 143 3.32 -10.16 5.89
C GLU A 143 3.69 -9.96 7.36
N ASP A 144 3.65 -11.03 8.17
CA ASP A 144 4.01 -10.97 9.58
C ASP A 144 5.49 -10.52 9.77
N CYS A 145 6.39 -10.97 8.88
CA CYS A 145 7.78 -10.51 8.85
C CYS A 145 7.89 -9.03 8.43
N PHE A 146 7.08 -8.56 7.47
CA PHE A 146 7.04 -7.15 7.08
C PHE A 146 6.48 -6.28 8.20
N GLU A 147 5.46 -6.72 8.94
CA GLU A 147 4.94 -5.99 10.10
C GLU A 147 6.00 -5.86 11.21
N ALA A 148 6.79 -6.91 11.46
CA ALA A 148 7.94 -6.84 12.36
C ALA A 148 9.05 -5.91 11.83
N GLY A 149 9.12 -5.74 10.51
CA GLY A 149 10.06 -4.88 9.79
C GLY A 149 9.49 -3.52 9.37
N LEU A 150 8.49 -3.01 10.08
CA LEU A 150 7.96 -1.66 9.89
C LEU A 150 9.08 -0.63 9.93
N LEU A 151 9.06 0.34 9.00
CA LEU A 151 9.94 1.50 8.99
C LEU A 151 9.19 2.69 9.61
N PRO A 152 9.41 3.02 10.90
CA PRO A 152 8.63 4.03 11.59
C PRO A 152 8.85 5.42 10.99
N CYS A 153 7.78 6.22 10.89
CA CYS A 153 7.86 7.63 10.56
C CYS A 153 8.86 8.38 11.47
N THR A 154 8.86 8.02 12.75
CA THR A 154 9.63 8.65 13.82
C THR A 154 11.14 8.40 13.76
N ASP A 155 11.60 7.49 12.91
CA ASP A 155 13.03 7.17 12.78
C ASP A 155 13.78 8.17 11.89
N VAL A 156 13.06 9.03 11.17
CA VAL A 156 13.63 10.08 10.32
C VAL A 156 13.74 11.39 11.11
N ASN A 157 14.95 11.94 11.18
CA ASN A 157 15.18 13.16 11.96
C ASN A 157 14.46 14.37 11.35
N GLY A 158 13.67 15.06 12.18
CA GLY A 158 12.94 16.27 11.78
C GLY A 158 11.70 16.02 10.92
N GLN A 159 11.29 14.76 10.73
CA GLN A 159 10.01 14.43 10.12
C GLN A 159 8.89 14.53 11.16
N GLU A 160 7.84 15.28 10.84
CA GLU A 160 6.64 15.38 11.69
C GLU A 160 5.75 14.14 11.53
N CYS A 161 5.52 13.44 12.64
CA CYS A 161 4.77 12.18 12.71
C CYS A 161 3.56 12.32 13.63
N GLY A 162 2.46 12.79 13.06
CA GLY A 162 1.19 13.00 13.77
C GLY A 162 0.34 11.73 13.89
N TYR A 163 -0.67 11.81 14.76
CA TYR A 163 -1.73 10.81 14.86
C TYR A 163 -2.84 11.10 13.85
N SER A 164 -3.54 10.06 13.41
CA SER A 164 -4.67 10.23 12.49
C SER A 164 -5.81 11.04 13.13
N PRO A 165 -6.34 12.08 12.47
CA PRO A 165 -7.54 12.79 12.92
C PRO A 165 -8.79 11.92 12.94
N ASP A 166 -8.76 10.78 12.23
CA ASP A 166 -9.83 9.81 12.13
C ASP A 166 -9.70 8.68 13.19
N CYS A 167 -8.76 8.83 14.12
CA CYS A 167 -8.53 7.93 15.24
C CYS A 167 -8.62 8.67 16.58
N ALA A 168 -9.12 8.01 17.62
CA ALA A 168 -9.15 8.52 18.99
C ALA A 168 -8.12 7.81 19.88
N GLN A 169 -7.60 8.52 20.88
CA GLN A 169 -6.67 7.97 21.85
C GLN A 169 -7.21 6.70 22.51
N GLY A 170 -6.39 5.65 22.54
CA GLY A 170 -6.75 4.34 23.07
C GLY A 170 -7.28 3.35 22.04
N GLN A 171 -7.56 3.78 20.80
CA GLN A 171 -7.83 2.86 19.69
C GLN A 171 -6.53 2.30 19.09
N ALA A 172 -6.61 1.15 18.42
CA ALA A 172 -5.45 0.49 17.81
C ALA A 172 -4.75 1.33 16.71
N CYS A 173 -5.49 2.22 16.04
CA CYS A 173 -4.94 3.17 15.06
C CYS A 173 -4.19 4.35 15.70
N TRP A 174 -4.22 4.51 17.03
CA TRP A 174 -3.60 5.63 17.73
C TRP A 174 -2.10 5.41 17.91
N ARG A 175 -1.39 5.44 16.78
CA ARG A 175 0.05 5.22 16.64
C ARG A 175 0.60 6.16 15.55
N ASN A 176 1.88 6.49 15.63
CA ASN A 176 2.55 7.42 14.72
C ASN A 176 3.88 6.88 14.19
N ASP A 177 4.15 5.59 14.41
CA ASP A 177 5.11 4.82 13.64
C ASP A 177 4.61 4.63 12.19
N TRP A 178 3.31 4.44 12.01
CA TRP A 178 2.63 4.58 10.73
C TRP A 178 2.47 6.05 10.34
N PHE A 179 2.42 6.31 9.04
CA PHE A 179 2.04 7.62 8.51
C PHE A 179 0.52 7.75 8.49
N THR A 180 0.03 8.97 8.67
CA THR A 180 -1.38 9.30 8.47
C THR A 180 -1.55 10.22 7.28
N CYS A 181 -2.62 10.01 6.53
CA CYS A 181 -3.19 11.03 5.68
C CYS A 181 -3.76 12.17 6.54
N ASN A 182 -4.08 13.32 5.93
CA ASN A 182 -4.84 14.36 6.63
C ASN A 182 -6.27 13.88 6.89
N GLY A 183 -6.97 14.58 7.80
CA GLY A 183 -8.33 14.19 8.19
C GLY A 183 -9.28 14.13 6.99
N PHE A 184 -10.14 13.12 6.97
CA PHE A 184 -11.04 12.89 5.84
C PHE A 184 -11.98 14.07 5.54
N GLN A 185 -12.42 14.75 6.60
CA GLN A 185 -13.34 15.91 6.54
C GLN A 185 -12.63 17.26 6.73
N ALA A 186 -11.29 17.32 6.63
CA ALA A 186 -10.57 18.57 6.84
C ALA A 186 -10.97 19.64 5.80
N ALA A 187 -11.11 20.89 6.25
CA ALA A 187 -11.50 21.99 5.38
C ALA A 187 -10.40 22.39 4.38
N GLU A 188 -9.14 22.30 4.80
CA GLU A 188 -7.96 22.58 3.99
C GLU A 188 -7.12 21.32 3.85
N ARG A 189 -6.69 21.02 2.62
CA ARG A 189 -5.83 19.87 2.30
C ARG A 189 -6.36 18.55 2.88
N PRO A 190 -7.58 18.12 2.54
CA PRO A 190 -8.16 16.89 3.09
C PRO A 190 -7.43 15.63 2.62
N LYS A 191 -7.61 14.55 3.40
CA LYS A 191 -7.26 13.18 3.00
C LYS A 191 -5.79 12.99 2.59
N CYS A 192 -5.49 12.03 1.71
CA CYS A 192 -4.13 11.66 1.37
C CYS A 192 -3.49 12.64 0.37
N GLN A 193 -4.24 13.12 -0.63
CA GLN A 193 -3.74 14.14 -1.57
C GLN A 193 -3.24 15.40 -0.84
N GLY A 194 -3.91 15.78 0.25
CA GLY A 194 -3.56 16.95 1.03
C GLY A 194 -2.20 16.90 1.71
N VAL A 195 -1.59 15.71 1.84
CA VAL A 195 -0.25 15.53 2.42
C VAL A 195 0.79 16.31 1.60
N ASP A 196 0.83 16.11 0.29
CA ASP A 196 1.72 16.84 -0.61
C ASP A 196 1.07 18.12 -1.13
N ASN A 197 -0.26 18.13 -1.26
CA ASN A 197 -1.01 19.12 -2.03
C ASN A 197 -0.46 19.26 -3.47
N ALA A 198 -0.07 18.13 -4.06
CA ALA A 198 0.50 18.06 -5.38
C ALA A 198 -0.56 18.37 -6.48
N PRO A 199 -0.14 18.81 -7.68
CA PRO A 199 -1.04 18.94 -8.81
C PRO A 199 -1.54 17.57 -9.30
N LEU A 200 -2.73 17.55 -9.93
CA LEU A 200 -3.29 16.36 -10.56
C LEU A 200 -2.35 15.85 -11.67
N ASN A 201 -2.23 14.53 -11.81
CA ASN A 201 -1.30 13.84 -12.70
C ASN A 201 0.19 14.03 -12.33
N SER A 202 0.48 14.34 -11.06
CA SER A 202 1.86 14.31 -10.55
C SER A 202 2.44 12.89 -10.49
N CYS A 203 1.57 11.88 -10.47
CA CYS A 203 1.89 10.48 -10.73
C CYS A 203 0.72 9.82 -11.49
N TYR A 204 0.97 8.66 -12.09
CA TYR A 204 -0.01 8.00 -12.96
C TYR A 204 -1.04 7.18 -12.17
N THR A 205 -2.32 7.37 -12.47
CA THR A 205 -3.41 6.41 -12.22
C THR A 205 -4.29 6.37 -13.46
N SER A 206 -4.92 5.23 -13.73
CA SER A 206 -5.70 5.03 -14.96
C SER A 206 -7.10 5.68 -14.90
N ILE A 207 -7.70 5.77 -13.71
CA ILE A 207 -9.11 6.14 -13.54
C ILE A 207 -9.35 7.65 -13.68
N ALA A 208 -8.64 8.49 -12.91
CA ALA A 208 -8.92 9.92 -12.84
C ALA A 208 -7.68 10.82 -12.73
N GLY A 209 -6.48 10.25 -12.89
CA GLY A 209 -5.23 10.95 -12.66
C GLY A 209 -4.83 10.96 -11.18
N GLY A 210 -3.53 10.89 -10.94
CA GLY A 210 -2.98 10.63 -9.62
C GLY A 210 -2.36 11.86 -8.94
N TYR A 211 -2.30 11.79 -7.61
CA TYR A 211 -1.56 12.71 -6.77
C TYR A 211 -0.45 11.97 -6.03
N THR A 212 0.72 12.58 -5.93
CA THR A 212 1.79 12.05 -5.09
C THR A 212 1.45 12.19 -3.61
N VAL A 213 1.89 11.22 -2.83
CA VAL A 213 1.94 11.28 -1.37
C VAL A 213 3.33 10.85 -0.94
N THR A 214 4.11 11.80 -0.43
CA THR A 214 5.56 11.67 -0.27
C THR A 214 5.97 11.74 1.20
N LYS A 215 6.85 10.82 1.60
CA LYS A 215 7.43 10.75 2.95
C LYS A 215 8.89 10.33 2.88
N LYS A 216 9.56 10.33 4.03
CA LYS A 216 10.86 9.70 4.20
C LYS A 216 10.76 8.52 5.16
N VAL A 217 11.60 7.53 4.94
CA VAL A 217 11.83 6.40 5.86
C VAL A 217 13.32 6.19 6.04
N LYS A 218 13.71 5.62 7.18
CA LYS A 218 15.08 5.19 7.42
C LYS A 218 15.22 3.71 7.05
N ILE A 219 16.15 3.40 6.15
CA ILE A 219 16.50 2.04 5.77
C ILE A 219 17.14 1.34 6.98
N PRO A 220 16.78 0.07 7.29
CA PRO A 220 17.29 -0.63 8.46
C PRO A 220 18.81 -0.88 8.34
N ASP A 221 19.43 -1.17 9.49
CA ASP A 221 20.81 -1.66 9.56
C ASP A 221 20.89 -3.14 9.14
N TYR A 222 20.45 -3.42 7.91
CA TYR A 222 20.35 -4.74 7.28
C TYR A 222 20.93 -4.66 5.87
N VAL A 223 21.55 -5.76 5.40
CA VAL A 223 22.20 -5.81 4.08
C VAL A 223 21.59 -6.95 3.28
N SER A 224 21.22 -6.66 2.03
CA SER A 224 20.78 -7.66 1.07
C SER A 224 21.00 -7.18 -0.36
N ASN A 225 21.55 -8.06 -1.19
CA ASN A 225 21.73 -7.79 -2.62
C ASN A 225 20.39 -7.68 -3.37
N HIS A 226 19.32 -8.29 -2.85
CA HIS A 226 17.98 -8.21 -3.40
C HIS A 226 16.97 -8.56 -2.30
N THR A 227 16.26 -7.55 -1.82
CA THR A 227 15.15 -7.68 -0.87
C THR A 227 13.96 -6.84 -1.34
N LEU A 228 12.91 -6.74 -0.52
CA LEU A 228 11.67 -6.06 -0.83
C LEU A 228 11.38 -4.95 0.17
N LEU A 229 10.92 -3.82 -0.34
CA LEU A 229 10.22 -2.78 0.41
C LEU A 229 8.73 -2.90 0.09
N SER A 230 7.91 -3.22 1.09
CA SER A 230 6.46 -3.35 0.94
C SER A 230 5.75 -2.12 1.50
N PHE A 231 4.87 -1.55 0.67
CA PHE A 231 3.92 -0.49 1.00
C PHE A 231 2.58 -1.09 1.39
N LYS A 232 1.97 -0.55 2.44
CA LYS A 232 0.63 -0.91 2.89
C LYS A 232 -0.15 0.36 3.22
N TRP A 233 -1.35 0.50 2.67
CA TRP A 233 -2.28 1.59 2.98
C TRP A 233 -3.62 1.02 3.41
N ASN A 234 -4.05 1.40 4.62
CA ASN A 234 -5.33 1.05 5.20
C ASN A 234 -6.30 2.21 5.04
N SER A 235 -7.39 1.97 4.33
CA SER A 235 -8.48 2.94 4.16
C SER A 235 -9.21 3.16 5.48
N PHE A 236 -9.48 4.43 5.80
CA PHE A 236 -10.41 4.81 6.87
C PHE A 236 -11.86 4.75 6.38
N GLN A 237 -12.13 5.29 5.19
CA GLN A 237 -13.50 5.43 4.66
C GLN A 237 -14.17 4.07 4.37
N THR A 238 -13.38 3.05 4.02
CA THR A 238 -13.85 1.76 3.50
C THR A 238 -13.05 0.59 4.06
N GLY A 239 -13.62 -0.61 4.04
CA GLY A 239 -12.96 -1.85 4.48
C GLY A 239 -11.97 -2.41 3.44
N GLN A 240 -10.94 -1.61 3.13
CA GLN A 240 -10.03 -1.79 2.00
C GLN A 240 -8.57 -1.59 2.42
N ILE A 241 -7.66 -2.42 1.88
CA ILE A 241 -6.21 -2.29 2.04
C ILE A 241 -5.53 -2.35 0.67
N TYR A 242 -4.52 -1.50 0.45
CA TYR A 242 -3.72 -1.46 -0.77
C TYR A 242 -2.30 -1.89 -0.46
N LEU A 243 -1.78 -2.83 -1.24
CA LEU A 243 -0.48 -3.45 -1.03
C LEU A 243 0.31 -3.38 -2.33
N SER A 244 1.58 -2.99 -2.22
CA SER A 244 2.52 -2.99 -3.33
C SER A 244 3.91 -3.28 -2.78
N CYS A 245 4.82 -3.83 -3.57
CA CYS A 245 6.21 -3.97 -3.14
C CYS A 245 7.18 -3.54 -4.24
N ALA A 246 8.37 -3.11 -3.86
CA ALA A 246 9.47 -2.75 -4.74
C ALA A 246 10.72 -3.57 -4.41
N ASP A 247 11.38 -4.05 -5.45
CA ASP A 247 12.65 -4.76 -5.37
C ASP A 247 13.79 -3.76 -5.11
N ILE A 248 14.52 -3.93 -4.02
CA ILE A 248 15.61 -3.03 -3.63
C ILE A 248 16.86 -3.81 -3.23
N SER A 249 18.01 -3.14 -3.17
CA SER A 249 19.19 -3.64 -2.50
C SER A 249 19.63 -2.68 -1.40
N ILE A 250 20.25 -3.23 -0.37
CA ILE A 250 20.84 -2.49 0.74
C ILE A 250 22.27 -3.00 0.90
N SER A 251 23.26 -2.13 0.71
CA SER A 251 24.69 -2.48 0.64
C SER A 251 25.59 -1.43 1.25
#